data_AF-A0A2X3CVU6-F1
#
_entry.id   AF-A0A2X3CVU6-F1
#
_cell.length_a   1.000
_cell.length_b   1.000
_cell.length_c   1.000
_cell.angle_alpha   90.00
_cell.angle_beta   90.00
_cell.angle_gamma   90.00
#
_symmetry.space_group_name_H-M   'P 1'
#
loop_
_entity.id
_entity.type
_entity.pdbx_description
1 polymer ?
#
loop_
_entity_poly.entity_id
_entity_poly.type
_entity_poly.pdbx_seq_one_letter_code
_entity_poly.pdbx_strand_id
1 'polypeptide(L)'
;MRDKLGLFSQQKGDNDLLDGLFALMIREKSDYTRTFRLLSHSEQLSAASPLRDEFIDRAAFDSWFAGYRARLRDEQVDDAQRQQRMQGVNPALVLRNWLAQRAIEQAEAGDMGELERLHAALADPFTDREDDYVRRPPDWGKRLEVSCSS
;
A
#
# COMPACT_ATOMS: atom_id res chain seq x y z
N MET A 1 7.02 -6.79 -9.75
CA MET A 1 5.97 -7.13 -8.75
C MET A 1 6.47 -8.04 -7.64
N ARG A 2 7.34 -9.03 -7.92
CA ARG A 2 7.94 -9.91 -6.89
C ARG A 2 8.49 -9.17 -5.68
N ASP A 3 9.25 -8.08 -5.89
CA ASP A 3 9.79 -7.27 -4.78
C ASP A 3 8.69 -6.69 -3.88
N LYS A 4 7.57 -6.23 -4.46
CA LYS A 4 6.42 -5.71 -3.70
C LYS A 4 5.72 -6.81 -2.88
N LEU A 5 5.85 -8.07 -3.30
CA LEU A 5 5.35 -9.26 -2.61
C LEU A 5 6.40 -9.88 -1.68
N GLY A 6 7.63 -9.39 -1.64
CA GLY A 6 8.71 -9.97 -0.84
C GLY A 6 9.21 -11.33 -1.33
N LEU A 7 9.07 -11.61 -2.64
CA LEU A 7 9.57 -12.83 -3.27
C LEU A 7 10.98 -12.61 -3.82
N PHE A 8 11.96 -13.39 -3.36
CA PHE A 8 13.38 -13.27 -3.71
C PHE A 8 13.74 -14.16 -4.90
N SER A 9 13.18 -15.36 -4.93
CA SER A 9 13.29 -16.32 -6.03
C SER A 9 12.10 -16.22 -6.99
N GLN A 10 12.22 -16.84 -8.16
CA GLN A 10 11.12 -16.96 -9.11
C GLN A 10 10.61 -18.39 -9.05
N GLN A 11 9.30 -18.55 -8.87
CA GLN A 11 8.66 -19.85 -8.90
C GLN A 11 7.43 -19.86 -9.80
N LYS A 12 7.09 -21.05 -10.30
CA LYS A 12 5.84 -21.28 -11.02
C LYS A 12 4.68 -21.14 -10.02
N GLY A 13 3.77 -20.20 -10.27
CA GLY A 13 2.65 -19.88 -9.37
C GLY A 13 2.74 -18.50 -8.69
N ASP A 14 3.87 -17.79 -8.81
CA ASP A 14 4.01 -16.42 -8.28
C ASP A 14 2.96 -15.46 -8.87
N ASN A 15 2.60 -15.66 -10.14
CA ASN A 15 1.55 -14.88 -10.80
C ASN A 15 0.16 -15.20 -10.25
N ASP A 16 -0.14 -16.45 -9.92
CA ASP A 16 -1.45 -16.84 -9.38
C ASP A 16 -1.69 -16.17 -8.02
N LEU A 17 -0.64 -16.01 -7.21
CA LEU A 17 -0.69 -15.24 -5.96
C LEU A 17 -0.96 -13.76 -6.21
N LEU A 18 -0.30 -13.17 -7.21
CA LEU A 18 -0.51 -11.77 -7.57
C LEU A 18 -1.93 -11.53 -8.08
N ASP A 19 -2.41 -12.40 -8.98
CA ASP A 19 -3.74 -12.31 -9.58
C ASP A 19 -4.83 -12.53 -8.53
N GLY A 20 -4.62 -13.46 -7.59
CA GLY A 20 -5.51 -13.66 -6.44
C GLY A 20 -5.61 -12.41 -5.56
N LEU A 21 -4.48 -11.76 -5.28
CA LEU A 21 -4.47 -10.51 -4.51
C LEU A 21 -5.21 -9.40 -5.26
N PHE A 22 -4.95 -9.24 -6.55
CA PHE A 22 -5.64 -8.24 -7.37
C PHE A 22 -7.13 -8.50 -7.48
N ALA A 23 -7.57 -9.75 -7.63
CA ALA A 23 -8.99 -10.09 -7.65
C ALA A 23 -9.69 -9.68 -6.33
N LEU A 24 -9.06 -9.93 -5.17
CA LEU A 24 -9.56 -9.48 -3.87
C LEU A 24 -9.63 -7.95 -3.79
N MET A 25 -8.56 -7.26 -4.20
CA MET A 25 -8.48 -5.80 -4.16
C MET A 25 -9.53 -5.14 -5.07
N ILE A 26 -9.74 -5.67 -6.28
CA ILE A 26 -10.72 -5.14 -7.23
C ILE A 26 -12.14 -5.32 -6.68
N ARG A 27 -12.46 -6.51 -6.17
CA ARG A 27 -13.78 -6.83 -5.62
C ARG A 27 -14.14 -5.92 -4.44
N GLU A 28 -13.15 -5.57 -3.62
CA GLU A 28 -13.37 -4.85 -2.37
C GLU A 28 -12.95 -3.38 -2.43
N LYS A 29 -12.51 -2.92 -3.61
CA LYS A 29 -12.02 -1.56 -3.86
C LYS A 29 -10.94 -1.15 -2.85
N SER A 30 -10.04 -2.08 -2.54
CA SER A 30 -8.95 -1.89 -1.59
C SER A 30 -7.96 -0.84 -2.10
N ASP A 31 -7.36 -0.11 -1.17
CA ASP A 31 -6.36 0.90 -1.50
C ASP A 31 -5.03 0.25 -1.92
N TYR A 32 -4.58 0.48 -3.16
CA TYR A 32 -3.40 -0.19 -3.71
C TYR A 32 -2.14 0.01 -2.88
N THR A 33 -1.77 1.28 -2.62
CA THR A 33 -0.55 1.63 -1.89
C THR A 33 -0.59 1.05 -0.48
N ARG A 34 -1.72 1.23 0.22
CA ARG A 34 -1.90 0.75 1.59
C ARG A 34 -1.93 -0.77 1.66
N THR A 35 -2.52 -1.49 0.70
CA THR A 35 -2.49 -2.96 0.66
C THR A 35 -1.05 -3.47 0.62
N PHE A 36 -0.24 -2.98 -0.32
CA PHE A 36 1.15 -3.42 -0.43
C PHE A 36 2.02 -2.94 0.74
N ARG A 37 1.72 -1.78 1.34
CA ARG A 37 2.40 -1.34 2.55
C ARG A 37 2.05 -2.22 3.75
N LEU A 38 0.78 -2.51 4.01
CA LEU A 38 0.40 -3.39 5.11
C LEU A 38 0.91 -4.82 4.91
N LEU A 39 0.93 -5.30 3.66
CA LEU A 39 1.51 -6.59 3.31
C LEU A 39 3.00 -6.68 3.68
N SER A 40 3.75 -5.57 3.62
CA SER A 40 5.18 -5.54 3.96
C SER A 40 5.47 -5.78 5.44
N HIS A 41 4.47 -5.75 6.32
CA HIS A 41 4.60 -6.08 7.75
C HIS A 41 4.22 -7.53 8.07
N SER A 42 3.93 -8.35 7.05
CA SER A 42 3.51 -9.74 7.26
C SER A 42 4.65 -10.59 7.82
N GLU A 43 4.32 -11.52 8.69
CA GLU A 43 5.20 -12.57 9.20
C GLU A 43 4.87 -13.91 8.55
N GLN A 44 5.89 -14.71 8.19
CA GLN A 44 5.65 -15.94 7.43
C GLN A 44 5.03 -17.08 8.26
N LEU A 45 5.16 -17.00 9.59
CA LEU A 45 4.65 -17.98 10.56
C LEU A 45 3.37 -17.52 11.28
N SER A 46 3.01 -16.24 11.20
CA SER A 46 1.80 -15.69 11.84
C SER A 46 0.67 -15.52 10.84
N ALA A 47 -0.56 -15.88 11.22
CA ALA A 47 -1.74 -15.56 10.43
C ALA A 47 -2.26 -14.14 10.70
N ALA A 48 -1.71 -13.47 11.72
CA ALA A 48 -2.07 -12.09 12.03
C ALA A 48 -1.51 -11.16 10.94
N SER A 49 -2.37 -10.28 10.43
CA SER A 49 -1.97 -9.21 9.54
C SER A 49 -2.94 -8.04 9.69
N PRO A 50 -2.45 -6.79 9.83
CA PRO A 50 -3.32 -5.61 9.82
C PRO A 50 -4.06 -5.46 8.49
N LEU A 51 -3.54 -6.07 7.41
CA LEU A 51 -4.19 -6.09 6.12
C LEU A 51 -5.54 -6.84 6.13
N ARG A 52 -5.71 -7.78 7.07
CA ARG A 52 -6.95 -8.55 7.20
C ARG A 52 -8.18 -7.67 7.43
N ASP A 53 -8.03 -6.58 8.17
CA ASP A 53 -9.13 -5.66 8.47
C ASP A 53 -9.48 -4.73 7.30
N GLU A 54 -8.64 -4.68 6.26
CA GLU A 54 -8.93 -3.93 5.03
C GLU A 54 -9.89 -4.67 4.10
N PHE A 55 -10.12 -5.96 4.35
CA PHE A 55 -11.00 -6.83 3.58
C PHE A 55 -12.30 -7.15 4.34
N ILE A 56 -13.43 -7.00 3.66
CA ILE A 56 -14.78 -7.40 4.10
C ILE A 56 -14.87 -8.93 4.09
N ASP A 57 -14.46 -9.59 3.00
CA ASP A 57 -14.43 -11.06 2.91
C ASP A 57 -13.12 -11.59 3.49
N ARG A 58 -13.06 -11.57 4.81
CA ARG A 58 -11.90 -12.01 5.60
C ARG A 58 -11.53 -13.47 5.31
N ALA A 59 -12.51 -14.32 4.99
CA ALA A 59 -12.26 -15.73 4.71
C ALA A 59 -11.49 -15.91 3.39
N ALA A 60 -11.86 -15.16 2.35
CA ALA A 60 -11.12 -15.19 1.08
C ALA A 60 -9.70 -14.62 1.23
N PHE A 61 -9.54 -13.54 2.02
CA PHE A 61 -8.21 -13.04 2.36
C PHE A 61 -7.39 -14.09 3.14
N ASP A 62 -7.95 -14.70 4.18
CA ASP A 62 -7.25 -15.68 5.02
C ASP A 62 -6.78 -16.88 4.19
N SER A 63 -7.60 -17.34 3.24
CA SER A 63 -7.24 -18.41 2.29
C SER A 63 -6.09 -18.00 1.39
N TRP A 64 -6.15 -16.82 0.78
CA TRP A 64 -5.07 -16.31 -0.06
C TRP A 64 -3.77 -16.11 0.75
N PHE A 65 -3.88 -15.54 1.95
CA PHE A 65 -2.76 -15.20 2.82
C PHE A 65 -2.05 -16.45 3.34
N ALA A 66 -2.76 -17.56 3.56
CA ALA A 66 -2.15 -18.84 3.87
C ALA A 66 -1.27 -19.36 2.73
N GLY A 67 -1.74 -19.28 1.48
CA GLY A 67 -0.97 -19.64 0.29
C GLY A 67 0.25 -18.75 0.07
N TYR A 68 0.06 -17.43 0.22
CA TYR A 68 1.14 -16.46 0.16
C TYR A 68 2.22 -16.72 1.21
N ARG A 69 1.85 -16.94 2.48
CA ARG A 69 2.82 -17.25 3.54
C ARG A 69 3.52 -18.59 3.32
N ALA A 70 2.85 -19.57 2.73
CA ALA A 70 3.51 -20.82 2.34
C ALA A 70 4.62 -20.56 1.33
N ARG A 71 4.33 -19.78 0.29
CA ARG A 71 5.32 -19.36 -0.69
C ARG A 71 6.46 -18.54 -0.09
N LEU A 72 6.19 -17.71 0.92
CA LEU A 72 7.25 -16.97 1.64
C LEU A 72 8.24 -17.90 2.36
N ARG A 73 7.76 -19.00 2.97
CA ARG A 73 8.63 -19.95 3.67
C ARG A 73 9.61 -20.65 2.72
N ASP A 74 9.22 -20.83 1.47
CA ASP A 74 10.08 -21.43 0.45
C ASP A 74 11.25 -20.52 0.04
N GLU A 75 11.20 -19.22 0.34
CA GLU A 75 12.33 -18.30 0.09
C GLU A 75 13.51 -18.54 1.02
N GLN A 76 13.29 -19.17 2.20
CA GLN A 76 14.30 -19.31 3.25
C GLN A 76 14.93 -17.97 3.67
N VAL A 77 14.14 -16.89 3.61
CA VAL A 77 14.53 -15.54 4.03
C VAL A 77 13.79 -15.19 5.32
N ASP A 78 14.51 -14.59 6.27
CA ASP A 78 13.90 -14.16 7.53
C ASP A 78 12.93 -12.99 7.34
N ASP A 79 12.04 -12.81 8.31
CA ASP A 79 10.99 -11.80 8.23
C ASP A 79 11.57 -10.38 8.21
N ALA A 80 12.61 -10.08 8.99
CA ALA A 80 13.19 -8.73 9.06
C ALA A 80 13.79 -8.29 7.72
N GLN A 81 14.56 -9.18 7.08
CA GLN A 81 15.17 -8.93 5.78
C GLN A 81 14.10 -8.75 4.70
N ARG A 82 13.06 -9.59 4.69
CA ARG A 82 11.95 -9.47 3.73
C ARG A 82 11.18 -8.17 3.93
N GLN A 83 10.79 -7.86 5.17
CA GLN A 83 10.03 -6.67 5.52
C GLN A 83 10.80 -5.39 5.13
N GLN A 84 12.09 -5.32 5.45
CA GLN A 84 12.95 -4.19 5.04
C GLN A 84 12.96 -4.00 3.52
N ARG A 85 13.13 -5.09 2.74
CA ARG A 85 13.12 -5.01 1.28
C ARG A 85 11.77 -4.55 0.74
N MET A 86 10.68 -5.11 1.27
CA MET A 86 9.32 -4.72 0.85
C MET A 86 9.01 -3.27 1.19
N GLN A 87 9.38 -2.80 2.39
CA GLN A 87 9.20 -1.41 2.81
C GLN A 87 9.98 -0.42 1.96
N GLY A 88 11.15 -0.81 1.44
CA GLY A 88 11.94 0.00 0.51
C GLY A 88 11.36 0.12 -0.92
N VAL A 89 10.35 -0.69 -1.28
CA VAL A 89 9.71 -0.66 -2.62
C VAL A 89 8.20 -0.42 -2.57
N ASN A 90 7.60 -0.55 -1.39
CA ASN A 90 6.19 -0.29 -1.12
C ASN A 90 6.08 1.02 -0.34
N PRO A 91 5.81 2.15 -1.02
CA PRO A 91 5.74 3.43 -0.34
C PRO A 91 4.58 3.43 0.68
N ALA A 92 4.80 4.10 1.80
CA ALA A 92 3.73 4.44 2.74
C ALA A 92 2.84 5.56 2.18
N LEU A 93 3.41 6.45 1.35
CA LEU A 93 2.76 7.63 0.80
C LEU A 93 2.84 7.69 -0.72
N VAL A 94 1.74 8.11 -1.36
CA VAL A 94 1.71 8.53 -2.77
C VAL A 94 1.00 9.88 -2.88
N LEU A 95 1.29 10.64 -3.92
CA LEU A 95 0.57 11.88 -4.22
C LEU A 95 -0.87 11.55 -4.65
N ARG A 96 -1.78 11.52 -3.68
CA ARG A 96 -3.21 11.30 -3.90
C ARG A 96 -3.87 12.61 -4.34
N ASN A 97 -4.88 12.52 -5.21
CA ASN A 97 -5.62 13.68 -5.70
C ASN A 97 -6.12 14.62 -4.58
N TRP A 98 -6.66 14.06 -3.50
CA TRP A 98 -7.18 14.87 -2.39
C TRP A 98 -6.08 15.61 -1.61
N LEU A 99 -4.85 15.08 -1.57
CA LEU A 99 -3.70 15.75 -0.98
C LEU A 99 -3.23 16.90 -1.86
N ALA A 100 -3.16 16.66 -3.17
CA ALA A 100 -2.86 17.70 -4.14
C ALA A 100 -3.88 18.84 -4.07
N GLN A 101 -5.18 18.51 -4.06
CA GLN A 101 -6.25 19.49 -3.96
C GLN A 101 -6.16 20.31 -2.67
N ARG A 102 -5.94 19.66 -1.53
CA ARG A 102 -5.79 20.34 -0.24
C ARG A 102 -4.63 21.34 -0.26
N ALA A 103 -3.51 20.98 -0.90
CA ALA A 103 -2.37 21.87 -1.05
C ALA A 103 -2.67 23.04 -2.00
N ILE A 104 -3.38 22.79 -3.11
CA ILE A 104 -3.80 23.83 -4.07
C ILE A 104 -4.72 24.86 -3.40
N GLU A 105 -5.76 24.41 -2.70
CA GLU A 105 -6.74 25.29 -2.04
C GLU A 105 -6.09 26.20 -1.00
N GLN A 106 -5.12 25.70 -0.23
CA GLN A 106 -4.38 26.52 0.74
C GLN A 106 -3.44 27.50 0.05
N ALA A 107 -2.74 27.06 -1.00
CA ALA A 107 -1.84 27.93 -1.76
C ALA A 107 -2.59 29.07 -2.46
N GLU A 108 -3.78 28.81 -3.02
CA GLU A 108 -4.65 29.85 -3.61
C GLU A 108 -5.16 30.85 -2.57
N ALA A 109 -5.31 30.43 -1.31
CA ALA A 109 -5.60 31.32 -0.18
C ALA A 109 -4.37 32.06 0.35
N GLY A 110 -3.19 31.87 -0.27
CA GLY A 110 -1.92 32.50 0.11
C GLY A 110 -1.11 31.76 1.17
N ASP A 111 -1.52 30.56 1.58
CA ASP A 111 -0.79 29.70 2.54
C ASP A 111 -0.07 28.55 1.82
N MET A 112 1.26 28.67 1.73
CA MET A 112 2.11 27.65 1.07
C MET A 112 2.50 26.49 2.00
N GLY A 113 2.13 26.53 3.28
CA GLY A 113 2.61 25.56 4.27
C GLY A 113 2.21 24.11 3.97
N GLU A 114 1.01 23.87 3.44
CA GLU A 114 0.61 22.51 3.05
C GLU A 114 1.39 21.97 1.86
N LEU A 115 1.66 22.82 0.86
CA LEU A 115 2.46 22.44 -0.29
C LEU A 115 3.87 22.03 0.13
N GLU A 116 4.51 22.83 1.00
CA GLU A 116 5.85 22.54 1.53
C GLU A 116 5.87 21.23 2.33
N ARG A 117 4.89 21.02 3.22
CA ARG A 117 4.77 19.77 4.00
C ARG A 117 4.55 18.55 3.11
N LEU A 118 3.68 18.67 2.10
CA LEU A 118 3.38 17.57 1.18
C LEU A 118 4.59 17.23 0.32
N HIS A 119 5.28 18.24 -0.20
CA HIS A 119 6.52 18.05 -0.97
C HIS A 119 7.61 17.37 -0.12
N ALA A 120 7.81 17.82 1.11
CA ALA A 120 8.77 17.21 2.04
C ALA A 120 8.41 15.75 2.36
N ALA A 121 7.12 15.43 2.54
CA ALA A 121 6.68 14.06 2.79
C ALA A 121 6.87 13.15 1.57
N LEU A 122 6.69 13.66 0.36
CA LEU A 122 6.89 12.92 -0.89
C LEU A 122 8.36 12.69 -1.23
N ALA A 123 9.28 13.46 -0.64
CA ALA A 123 10.72 13.25 -0.81
C ALA A 123 11.22 11.95 -0.15
N ASP A 124 10.49 11.45 0.87
CA ASP A 124 10.75 10.16 1.51
C ASP A 124 9.43 9.36 1.66
N PRO A 125 8.92 8.79 0.56
CA PRO A 125 7.59 8.17 0.54
C PRO A 125 7.57 6.78 1.18
N PHE A 126 8.73 6.21 1.54
CA PHE A 126 8.88 4.85 2.04
C PHE A 126 8.94 4.77 3.58
N THR A 127 9.17 5.90 4.25
CA THR A 127 9.12 6.00 5.71
C THR A 127 7.67 6.00 6.19
N ASP A 128 7.38 5.20 7.23
CA ASP A 128 6.05 5.16 7.84
C ASP A 128 5.69 6.50 8.49
N ARG A 129 4.40 6.81 8.47
CA ARG A 129 3.86 8.07 9.00
C ARG A 129 2.58 7.78 9.78
N GLU A 130 2.31 8.62 10.78
CA GLU A 130 1.08 8.56 11.58
C GLU A 130 0.06 9.64 11.18
N ASP A 131 0.48 10.58 10.34
CA ASP A 131 -0.35 11.68 9.83
C ASP A 131 -1.38 11.19 8.78
N ASP A 132 -2.18 12.13 8.27
CA ASP A 132 -3.27 11.79 7.37
C ASP A 132 -2.84 11.52 5.93
N TYR A 133 -1.59 11.78 5.56
CA TYR A 133 -1.06 11.57 4.22
C TYR A 133 -1.13 10.09 3.78
N VAL A 134 -0.99 9.16 4.72
CA VAL A 134 -1.05 7.72 4.45
C VAL A 134 -2.48 7.14 4.50
N ARG A 135 -3.48 7.98 4.80
CA ARG A 135 -4.88 7.55 4.94
C ARG A 135 -5.57 7.43 3.58
N ARG A 136 -6.65 6.65 3.57
CA ARG A 136 -7.58 6.57 2.43
C ARG A 136 -8.18 7.95 2.17
N PRO A 137 -8.54 8.27 0.92
CA PRO A 137 -9.21 9.53 0.61
C PRO A 137 -10.49 9.67 1.45
N PRO A 138 -10.75 10.87 2.00
CA PRO A 138 -12.03 11.18 2.62
C PRO A 138 -13.16 11.09 1.59
N ASP A 139 -14.41 11.00 2.04
CA ASP A 139 -15.56 10.76 1.13
C ASP A 139 -15.71 11.82 0.03
N TRP A 140 -15.39 13.08 0.32
CA TRP A 140 -15.36 14.15 -0.69
C TRP A 140 -14.22 13.98 -1.69
N GLY A 141 -13.07 13.45 -1.26
CA GLY A 141 -11.89 13.22 -2.10
C GLY A 141 -12.01 12.02 -3.04
N LYS A 142 -12.98 11.12 -2.81
CA LYS A 142 -13.23 9.95 -3.67
C LYS A 142 -13.78 10.31 -5.05
N ARG A 143 -14.36 11.50 -5.21
CA ARG A 143 -14.98 11.98 -6.47
C ARG A 143 -14.14 13.06 -7.17
N LEU A 144 -12.92 13.30 -6.69
CA LEU A 144 -12.08 14.38 -7.18
C LEU A 144 -11.37 13.96 -8.47
N GLU A 145 -11.92 14.41 -9.60
CA GLU A 145 -11.23 14.41 -10.89
C GLU A 145 -10.32 15.63 -10.94
N VAL A 146 -9.04 15.43 -10.64
CA VAL A 146 -8.03 16.48 -10.85
C VAL A 146 -7.76 16.51 -12.35
N SER A 147 -8.47 17.38 -13.06
CA SER A 147 -8.16 17.69 -14.45
C SER A 147 -6.90 18.54 -14.47
N CYS A 148 -5.80 18.00 -15.00
CA CYS A 148 -4.69 18.83 -15.46
C CYS A 148 -5.13 19.53 -16.75
N SER A 149 -5.90 20.61 -16.65
CA SER A 149 -6.19 21.48 -17.79
C SER A 149 -5.15 22.59 -17.86
N SER A 150 -4.17 22.45 -18.76
CA SER A 150 -3.51 23.49 -19.57
C SER A 150 -2.55 22.84 -20.56
#